data_AF-A0A956BJS6-F1
#
_entry.id   AF-A0A956BJS6-F1
#
_cell.length_a   1.000
_cell.length_b   1.000
_cell.length_c   1.000
_cell.angle_alpha   90.00
_cell.angle_beta   90.00
_cell.angle_gamma   90.00
#
_symmetry.space_group_name_H-M   'P 1'
#
loop_
_entity.id
_entity.type
_entity.pdbx_description
1 polymer ?
#
loop_
_entity_poly.entity_id
_entity_poly.type
_entity_poly.pdbx_seq_one_letter_code
_entity_poly.pdbx_strand_id
1 'polypeptide(L)'
;MAGLGLPILTLLLACGPYHGWPDATEVFPYVTTPETDLQPWEEVRWETEAYDPSDPTFVGLYLRKAVEHRKSAPPEVLAHFDAMRPQIPALAGPPDLAAVGDIMYQVQDNWAHYAEPSAVLLEDAALRVGNLETPVAPSFSTEPRAYGPYQFNAPPEMLVSLPVDILQLNNNHSLDVGDQGLLETVDQVELHARVGIGLDDPLVVDRDGVDVGLFAYTWGLNDGRTSEVFDLNVVRFGQDETDIGRIRDQLEATQADRKVVFVHWGFEYEYYPDPHFMIVAREIIAAGADLVVGHGPHVVQPAELCYVNHPDVVPGIGTCSVRTEDDEPRTAAVLYSLGDFGTDIPGDPTAVGLVGTATFAGRDVTGLGWAPVASVTEQRQAWVRPLEVLLDQPHYLEELERIRAHLGTSWER
;
A
#
# COMPACT_ATOMS: atom_id res chain seq x y z
N MET A 1 -41.84 -33.29 -47.34
CA MET A 1 -40.64 -33.90 -47.92
C MET A 1 -39.47 -33.11 -47.35
N ALA A 2 -38.82 -33.56 -46.27
CA ALA A 2 -37.79 -34.62 -46.25
C ALA A 2 -36.57 -34.19 -47.10
N GLY A 3 -35.32 -34.19 -46.66
CA GLY A 3 -34.64 -34.61 -45.43
C GLY A 3 -33.14 -34.35 -45.63
N LEU A 4 -32.40 -34.02 -44.56
CA LEU A 4 -31.28 -34.80 -43.98
C LEU A 4 -30.02 -34.96 -44.88
N GLY A 5 -28.79 -34.71 -44.40
CA GLY A 5 -28.31 -35.21 -43.12
C GLY A 5 -27.10 -34.48 -42.48
N LEU A 6 -27.09 -34.62 -41.15
CA LEU A 6 -26.02 -34.46 -40.15
C LEU A 6 -25.17 -35.75 -40.09
N PRO A 7 -23.93 -35.80 -39.50
CA PRO A 7 -23.73 -35.74 -38.03
C PRO A 7 -22.42 -35.04 -37.54
N ILE A 8 -22.46 -34.23 -36.47
CA ILE A 8 -22.06 -34.52 -35.06
C ILE A 8 -20.60 -34.16 -34.68
N LEU A 9 -20.49 -33.35 -33.60
CA LEU A 9 -19.47 -33.25 -32.52
C LEU A 9 -18.46 -32.07 -32.46
N THR A 10 -18.59 -31.30 -31.36
CA THR A 10 -17.57 -30.64 -30.49
C THR A 10 -16.69 -29.53 -31.10
N LEU A 11 -16.66 -28.29 -30.58
CA LEU A 11 -16.45 -27.88 -29.19
C LEU A 11 -17.28 -26.65 -28.75
N LEU A 12 -17.60 -26.66 -27.45
CA LEU A 12 -18.15 -25.59 -26.61
C LEU A 12 -17.04 -24.68 -26.05
N LEU A 13 -17.50 -23.60 -25.38
CA LEU A 13 -16.84 -22.74 -24.37
C LEU A 13 -16.05 -21.55 -24.93
N ALA A 14 -16.09 -20.35 -24.37
CA ALA A 14 -16.95 -19.68 -23.41
C ALA A 14 -16.48 -18.22 -23.43
N CYS A 15 -17.33 -17.26 -23.79
CA CYS A 15 -17.15 -15.83 -23.51
C CYS A 15 -18.54 -15.18 -23.64
N GLY A 16 -19.33 -15.27 -22.57
CA GLY A 16 -20.48 -14.38 -22.38
C GLY A 16 -20.00 -13.02 -21.87
N PRO A 17 -20.65 -11.90 -22.22
CA PRO A 17 -20.28 -10.59 -21.70
C PRO A 17 -20.55 -10.55 -20.19
N TYR A 18 -19.50 -10.32 -19.40
CA TYR A 18 -19.58 -10.10 -17.96
C TYR A 18 -20.29 -8.76 -17.71
N HIS A 19 -21.55 -8.82 -17.26
CA HIS A 19 -22.31 -7.69 -16.75
C HIS A 19 -22.51 -7.88 -15.24
N GLY A 20 -21.99 -6.98 -14.41
CA GLY A 20 -22.40 -6.95 -13.00
C GLY A 20 -21.36 -6.49 -11.97
N TRP A 21 -20.57 -5.44 -12.25
CA TRP A 21 -19.97 -4.68 -11.14
C TRP A 21 -20.95 -3.59 -10.69
N PRO A 22 -21.05 -3.29 -9.39
CA PRO A 22 -21.71 -2.08 -8.92
C PRO A 22 -21.06 -0.86 -9.56
N ASP A 23 -21.82 0.21 -9.75
CA ASP A 23 -21.28 1.49 -10.18
C ASP A 23 -20.20 1.92 -9.16
N ALA A 24 -19.06 2.47 -9.61
CA ALA A 24 -17.99 2.94 -8.71
C ALA A 24 -18.51 3.93 -7.65
N THR A 25 -19.57 4.67 -7.98
CA THR A 25 -20.30 5.57 -7.06
C THR A 25 -21.09 4.84 -5.96
N GLU A 26 -21.37 3.55 -6.11
CA GLU A 26 -22.03 2.70 -5.11
C GLU A 26 -21.05 2.14 -4.06
N VAL A 27 -19.74 2.30 -4.25
CA VAL A 27 -18.72 1.62 -3.45
C VAL A 27 -18.00 2.57 -2.48
N PHE A 28 -17.80 3.84 -2.85
CA PHE A 28 -17.40 4.91 -1.94
C PHE A 28 -18.09 6.24 -2.31
N PRO A 29 -18.72 6.96 -1.36
CA PRO A 29 -19.49 8.18 -1.68
C PRO A 29 -18.62 9.41 -2.02
N TYR A 30 -17.28 9.29 -1.99
CA TYR A 30 -16.35 10.42 -2.14
C TYR A 30 -15.73 10.55 -3.53
N VAL A 31 -16.18 9.75 -4.51
CA VAL A 31 -15.77 9.87 -5.93
C VAL A 31 -16.28 11.17 -6.56
N THR A 32 -17.09 11.95 -5.85
CA THR A 32 -17.44 13.31 -6.25
C THR A 32 -17.50 14.16 -4.98
N THR A 33 -16.63 15.14 -4.81
CA THR A 33 -16.83 16.22 -3.82
C THR A 33 -17.47 17.41 -4.55
N PRO A 34 -18.77 17.71 -4.34
CA PRO A 34 -19.38 18.95 -4.82
C PRO A 34 -19.05 20.14 -3.92
N GLU A 35 -18.22 19.93 -2.90
CA GLU A 35 -17.98 20.92 -1.85
C GLU A 35 -16.70 21.70 -2.12
N THR A 36 -16.85 23.03 -2.03
CA THR A 36 -15.88 24.12 -2.17
C THR A 36 -15.69 24.63 -3.61
N ASP A 37 -15.36 25.92 -3.77
CA ASP A 37 -14.95 26.58 -5.03
C ASP A 37 -13.62 26.00 -5.61
N LEU A 38 -13.43 24.68 -5.51
CA LEU A 38 -12.30 23.92 -6.00
C LEU A 38 -12.65 23.29 -7.35
N GLN A 39 -11.63 22.94 -8.12
CA GLN A 39 -11.83 22.19 -9.35
C GLN A 39 -12.44 20.81 -9.04
N PRO A 40 -13.31 20.28 -9.92
CA PRO A 40 -13.85 18.93 -9.79
C PRO A 40 -12.74 17.91 -9.57
N TRP A 41 -12.98 16.93 -8.69
CA TRP A 41 -12.04 15.83 -8.40
C TRP A 41 -11.53 15.16 -9.68
N GLU A 42 -12.40 15.00 -10.68
CA GLU A 42 -12.09 14.41 -11.98
C GLU A 42 -11.02 15.21 -12.76
N GLU A 43 -11.02 16.54 -12.63
CA GLU A 43 -10.01 17.41 -13.27
C GLU A 43 -8.65 17.31 -12.56
N VAL A 44 -8.64 17.27 -11.22
CA VAL A 44 -7.41 17.14 -10.41
C VAL A 44 -6.79 15.75 -10.52
N ARG A 45 -7.63 14.70 -10.59
CA ARG A 45 -7.24 13.32 -10.82
C ARG A 45 -6.59 13.14 -12.20
N TRP A 46 -7.22 13.67 -13.25
CA TRP A 46 -6.69 13.56 -14.62
C TRP A 46 -5.26 14.10 -14.74
N GLU A 47 -4.95 15.19 -14.04
CA GLU A 47 -3.59 15.75 -13.97
C GLU A 47 -2.57 14.78 -13.34
N THR A 48 -3.01 13.89 -12.46
CA THR A 48 -2.15 12.90 -11.77
C THR A 48 -2.05 11.58 -12.54
N GLU A 49 -3.11 11.13 -13.20
CA GLU A 49 -3.13 9.95 -14.08
C GLU A 49 -2.23 10.10 -15.31
N ALA A 50 -2.13 11.32 -15.82
CA ALA A 50 -1.29 11.66 -16.96
C ALA A 50 0.11 12.15 -16.56
N TYR A 51 0.54 11.91 -15.31
CA TYR A 51 1.80 12.43 -14.79
C TYR A 51 2.99 11.94 -15.63
N ASP A 52 3.63 12.88 -16.32
CA ASP A 52 4.91 12.70 -17.00
C ASP A 52 5.99 13.48 -16.23
N PRO A 53 6.90 12.79 -15.52
CA PRO A 53 7.96 13.47 -14.76
C PRO A 53 8.94 14.24 -15.65
N SER A 54 8.92 14.01 -16.97
CA SER A 54 9.70 14.79 -17.94
C SER A 54 9.01 16.09 -18.38
N ASP A 55 7.72 16.27 -18.09
CA ASP A 55 6.99 17.51 -18.36
C ASP A 55 7.06 18.44 -17.13
N PRO A 56 7.73 19.60 -17.25
CA PRO A 56 7.89 20.54 -16.15
C PRO A 56 6.56 21.13 -15.63
N THR A 57 5.48 21.05 -16.42
CA THR A 57 4.13 21.48 -16.03
C THR A 57 3.51 20.48 -15.05
N PHE A 58 3.57 19.19 -15.37
CA PHE A 58 3.07 18.12 -14.50
C PHE A 58 3.90 18.05 -13.22
N VAL A 59 5.23 18.16 -13.32
CA VAL A 59 6.12 18.29 -12.15
C VAL A 59 5.75 19.51 -11.30
N GLY A 60 5.43 20.65 -11.93
CA GLY A 60 5.01 21.86 -11.23
C GLY A 60 3.65 21.73 -10.50
N LEU A 61 2.71 20.97 -11.06
CA LEU A 61 1.39 20.69 -10.45
C LEU A 61 1.50 19.68 -9.30
N TYR A 62 2.27 18.62 -9.50
CA TYR A 62 2.62 17.67 -8.45
C TYR A 62 3.31 18.37 -7.27
N LEU A 63 4.28 19.23 -7.56
CA LEU A 63 4.93 20.11 -6.58
C LEU A 63 3.95 21.02 -5.86
N ARG A 64 3.01 21.60 -6.60
CA ARG A 64 1.96 22.42 -6.02
C ARG A 64 1.07 21.60 -5.09
N LYS A 65 0.72 20.36 -5.45
CA LYS A 65 -0.08 19.45 -4.60
C LYS A 65 0.67 19.13 -3.29
N ALA A 66 1.94 18.75 -3.39
CA ALA A 66 2.81 18.46 -2.25
C ALA A 66 3.07 19.70 -1.36
N VAL A 67 3.18 20.90 -1.94
CA VAL A 67 3.44 22.13 -1.17
C VAL A 67 2.17 22.76 -0.62
N GLU A 68 1.06 22.70 -1.36
CA GLU A 68 -0.19 23.38 -1.01
C GLU A 68 -1.14 22.53 -0.19
N HIS A 69 -0.84 21.24 0.06
CA HIS A 69 -1.63 20.28 0.84
C HIS A 69 -2.68 20.95 1.72
N ARG A 70 -3.83 21.20 1.11
CA ARG A 70 -4.98 21.74 1.81
C ARG A 70 -5.48 20.60 2.66
N LYS A 71 -5.64 20.84 3.97
CA LYS A 71 -6.23 19.87 4.88
C LYS A 71 -7.57 19.40 4.32
N SER A 72 -7.59 18.18 3.81
CA SER A 72 -8.79 17.38 3.67
C SER A 72 -8.38 15.91 3.68
N ALA A 73 -7.98 15.41 4.86
CA ALA A 73 -8.50 14.10 5.24
C ALA A 73 -9.91 14.40 5.76
N PRO A 74 -10.97 14.09 5.01
CA PRO A 74 -12.31 14.44 5.45
C PRO A 74 -12.63 13.61 6.72
N PRO A 75 -13.35 14.14 7.74
CA PRO A 75 -13.96 13.38 8.85
C PRO A 75 -14.51 11.99 8.46
N GLU A 76 -14.81 11.81 7.19
CA GLU A 76 -15.30 10.65 6.52
C GLU A 76 -14.30 9.49 6.36
N VAL A 77 -12.98 9.73 6.30
CA VAL A 77 -11.97 8.63 6.39
C VAL A 77 -12.03 7.98 7.76
N LEU A 78 -12.13 8.80 8.81
CA LEU A 78 -12.26 8.32 10.19
C LEU A 78 -13.62 7.68 10.42
N ALA A 79 -14.70 8.28 9.87
CA ALA A 79 -16.02 7.65 9.83
C ALA A 79 -15.99 6.26 9.19
N HIS A 80 -15.20 6.10 8.12
CA HIS A 80 -15.05 4.85 7.42
C HIS A 80 -14.38 3.80 8.31
N PHE A 81 -13.22 4.11 8.90
CA PHE A 81 -12.55 3.20 9.83
C PHE A 81 -13.41 2.87 11.05
N ASP A 82 -14.17 3.83 11.59
CA ASP A 82 -15.12 3.60 12.69
C ASP A 82 -16.28 2.69 12.28
N ALA A 83 -16.84 2.89 11.08
CA ALA A 83 -17.92 2.07 10.54
C ALA A 83 -17.44 0.66 10.16
N MET A 84 -16.19 0.52 9.72
CA MET A 84 -15.55 -0.77 9.41
C MET A 84 -15.21 -1.57 10.66
N ARG A 85 -14.78 -0.90 11.74
CA ARG A 85 -14.30 -1.57 12.96
C ARG A 85 -15.22 -2.68 13.50
N PRO A 86 -16.58 -2.54 13.50
CA PRO A 86 -17.47 -3.64 13.90
C PRO A 86 -17.73 -4.69 12.81
N GLN A 87 -17.43 -4.39 11.54
CA GLN A 87 -17.63 -5.29 10.39
C GLN A 87 -16.41 -6.18 10.12
N ILE A 88 -15.23 -5.71 10.50
CA ILE A 88 -13.99 -6.48 10.42
C ILE A 88 -13.86 -7.33 11.69
N PRO A 89 -13.64 -8.64 11.56
CA PRO A 89 -13.28 -9.47 12.70
C PRO A 89 -12.00 -8.94 13.39
N ALA A 90 -12.03 -8.83 14.71
CA ALA A 90 -10.82 -8.56 15.47
C ALA A 90 -9.83 -9.72 15.32
N LEU A 91 -8.54 -9.43 15.50
CA LEU A 91 -7.50 -10.46 15.52
C LEU A 91 -7.84 -11.53 16.57
N ALA A 92 -7.83 -12.80 16.16
CA ALA A 92 -8.15 -13.93 17.03
C ALA A 92 -7.01 -14.30 18.01
N GLY A 93 -5.84 -13.68 17.85
CA GLY A 93 -4.61 -13.91 18.60
C GLY A 93 -3.48 -13.00 18.09
N PRO A 94 -2.20 -13.33 18.37
CA PRO A 94 -1.06 -12.64 17.77
C PRO A 94 -1.16 -12.60 16.24
N PRO A 95 -0.74 -11.52 15.57
CA PRO A 95 -0.81 -11.42 14.11
C PRO A 95 0.05 -12.50 13.42
N ASP A 96 -0.48 -13.13 12.39
CA ASP A 96 0.33 -13.94 11.47
C ASP A 96 1.25 -13.05 10.63
N LEU A 97 0.80 -11.83 10.31
CA LEU A 97 1.55 -10.84 9.54
C LEU A 97 1.29 -9.44 10.09
N ALA A 98 2.35 -8.64 10.16
CA ALA A 98 2.30 -7.21 10.30
C ALA A 98 3.08 -6.54 9.15
N ALA A 99 2.47 -5.56 8.53
CA ALA A 99 3.04 -4.75 7.46
C ALA A 99 3.10 -3.29 7.90
N VAL A 100 4.18 -2.62 7.54
CA VAL A 100 4.33 -1.18 7.72
C VAL A 100 4.24 -0.45 6.38
N GLY A 101 3.91 0.83 6.47
CA GLY A 101 3.90 1.76 5.34
C GLY A 101 5.26 2.04 4.73
N ASP A 102 5.32 3.10 3.93
CA ASP A 102 6.50 3.48 3.15
C ASP A 102 7.63 3.93 4.08
N ILE A 103 8.77 3.23 3.99
CA ILE A 103 9.99 3.53 4.76
C ILE A 103 10.89 4.36 3.85
N MET A 104 10.74 5.68 3.93
CA MET A 104 11.47 6.62 3.10
C MET A 104 12.71 7.19 3.80
N TYR A 105 13.59 7.77 2.99
CA TYR A 105 14.74 8.53 3.46
C TYR A 105 14.33 9.67 4.41
N GLN A 106 15.18 9.95 5.40
CA GLN A 106 15.08 11.10 6.30
C GLN A 106 16.44 11.77 6.51
N VAL A 107 16.48 13.10 6.55
CA VAL A 107 17.72 13.81 6.88
C VAL A 107 17.96 13.77 8.39
N GLN A 108 18.84 12.87 8.86
CA GLN A 108 19.08 12.75 10.31
C GLN A 108 20.44 12.16 10.74
N ASP A 109 20.76 12.39 12.01
CA ASP A 109 21.97 11.90 12.71
C ASP A 109 21.72 10.65 13.60
N ASN A 110 20.48 10.13 13.70
CA ASN A 110 20.08 9.10 14.69
C ASN A 110 19.39 7.84 14.10
N TRP A 111 19.98 7.26 13.06
CA TRP A 111 19.44 6.07 12.39
C TRP A 111 19.30 4.82 13.28
N ALA A 112 20.15 4.69 14.31
CA ALA A 112 20.19 3.52 15.18
C ALA A 112 18.96 3.38 16.12
N HIS A 113 18.17 4.43 16.30
CA HIS A 113 16.99 4.43 17.18
C HIS A 113 15.74 4.97 16.48
N TYR A 114 15.82 5.09 15.16
CA TYR A 114 14.84 5.78 14.34
C TYR A 114 13.45 5.14 14.44
N ALA A 115 13.36 3.81 14.29
CA ALA A 115 12.10 3.07 14.35
C ALA A 115 11.97 2.17 15.60
N GLU A 116 12.91 2.26 16.55
CA GLU A 116 12.89 1.50 17.81
C GLU A 116 11.58 1.71 18.61
N PRO A 117 11.05 2.93 18.79
CA PRO A 117 9.84 3.13 19.60
C PRO A 117 8.59 2.45 19.02
N SER A 118 8.52 2.28 17.70
CA SER A 118 7.43 1.58 17.01
C SER A 118 7.55 0.05 17.03
N ALA A 119 8.68 -0.52 17.47
CA ALA A 119 8.90 -1.97 17.48
C ALA A 119 7.86 -2.74 18.30
N VAL A 120 7.32 -2.13 19.36
CA VAL A 120 6.28 -2.71 20.21
C VAL A 120 4.99 -3.06 19.45
N LEU A 121 4.72 -2.39 18.33
CA LEU A 121 3.53 -2.66 17.50
C LEU A 121 3.69 -3.89 16.61
N LEU A 122 4.91 -4.43 16.52
CA LEU A 122 5.31 -5.48 15.58
C LEU A 122 5.80 -6.74 16.31
N GLU A 123 6.10 -6.67 17.61
CA GLU A 123 6.84 -7.70 18.34
C GLU A 123 6.16 -9.07 18.38
N ASP A 124 4.82 -9.08 18.36
CA ASP A 124 4.02 -10.30 18.42
C ASP A 124 3.69 -10.90 17.04
N ALA A 125 4.09 -10.23 15.95
CA ALA A 125 3.76 -10.68 14.60
C ALA A 125 4.74 -11.75 14.09
N ALA A 126 4.22 -12.83 13.51
CA ALA A 126 5.05 -13.93 13.00
C ALA A 126 5.87 -13.53 11.75
N LEU A 127 5.32 -12.66 10.92
CA LEU A 127 5.99 -12.03 9.77
C LEU A 127 5.88 -10.51 9.88
N ARG A 128 6.99 -9.80 9.69
CA ARG A 128 7.06 -8.34 9.75
C ARG A 128 7.64 -7.82 8.44
N VAL A 129 6.82 -7.10 7.67
CA VAL A 129 7.15 -6.66 6.31
C VAL A 129 7.07 -5.14 6.20
N GLY A 130 7.93 -4.50 5.42
CA GLY A 130 7.82 -3.07 5.09
C GLY A 130 8.21 -2.78 3.65
N ASN A 131 7.75 -1.64 3.11
CA ASN A 131 8.20 -1.14 1.80
C ASN A 131 9.42 -0.23 2.01
N LEU A 132 10.61 -0.64 1.56
CA LEU A 132 11.80 0.19 1.60
C LEU A 132 11.83 1.10 0.38
N GLU A 133 11.28 2.30 0.53
CA GLU A 133 11.13 3.29 -0.54
C GLU A 133 12.28 4.29 -0.57
N THR A 134 13.48 3.74 -0.46
CA THR A 134 14.72 4.46 -0.69
C THR A 134 15.82 3.42 -0.94
N PRO A 135 16.73 3.68 -1.90
CA PRO A 135 17.97 2.94 -1.98
C PRO A 135 18.78 3.06 -0.69
N VAL A 136 19.61 2.06 -0.41
CA VAL A 136 20.59 2.03 0.67
C VAL A 136 21.93 1.61 0.08
N ALA A 137 22.57 2.53 -0.63
CA ALA A 137 23.77 2.26 -1.43
C ALA A 137 24.99 3.06 -0.90
N PRO A 138 25.88 2.46 -0.10
CA PRO A 138 26.99 3.16 0.56
C PRO A 138 28.05 3.73 -0.39
N SER A 139 28.14 3.25 -1.63
CA SER A 139 29.04 3.83 -2.64
C SER A 139 28.53 5.17 -3.19
N PHE A 140 27.29 5.53 -2.89
CA PHE A 140 26.63 6.74 -3.34
C PHE A 140 26.48 7.72 -2.16
N SER A 141 26.53 9.01 -2.46
CA SER A 141 26.19 10.08 -1.53
C SER A 141 24.77 9.89 -0.97
N THR A 142 24.59 10.33 0.27
CA THR A 142 23.28 10.43 0.93
C THR A 142 22.79 11.87 0.99
N GLU A 143 23.48 12.79 0.29
CA GLU A 143 23.10 14.20 0.20
C GLU A 143 21.93 14.35 -0.78
N PRO A 144 20.76 14.87 -0.35
CA PRO A 144 19.56 14.97 -1.21
C PRO A 144 19.77 15.77 -2.50
N ARG A 145 20.81 16.62 -2.56
CA ARG A 145 21.13 17.45 -3.74
C ARG A 145 22.03 16.76 -4.77
N ALA A 146 22.52 15.56 -4.51
CA ALA A 146 23.52 14.91 -5.36
C ALA A 146 22.94 14.16 -6.57
N TYR A 147 21.63 13.84 -6.57
CA TYR A 147 21.02 12.93 -7.55
C TYR A 147 20.00 13.63 -8.46
N GLY A 148 19.14 14.48 -7.89
CA GLY A 148 18.11 15.19 -8.62
C GLY A 148 16.97 15.55 -7.67
N PRO A 149 15.98 16.34 -8.10
CA PRO A 149 14.76 16.48 -7.32
C PRO A 149 14.10 15.10 -7.18
N TYR A 150 13.66 14.73 -5.97
CA TYR A 150 12.94 13.48 -5.65
C TYR A 150 13.72 12.19 -5.85
N GLN A 151 15.05 12.24 -5.79
CA GLN A 151 15.87 11.03 -5.73
C GLN A 151 16.44 10.84 -4.32
N PHE A 152 16.37 9.60 -3.84
CA PHE A 152 16.77 9.24 -2.49
C PHE A 152 17.96 8.29 -2.47
N ASN A 153 18.71 8.34 -1.37
CA ASN A 153 19.67 7.31 -0.98
C ASN A 153 19.92 7.45 0.52
N ALA A 154 19.66 6.40 1.27
CA ALA A 154 19.82 6.35 2.71
C ALA A 154 21.15 5.68 3.11
N PRO A 155 21.73 6.07 4.25
CA PRO A 155 22.90 5.39 4.79
C PRO A 155 22.51 3.99 5.34
N PRO A 156 23.40 2.99 5.28
CA PRO A 156 23.14 1.63 5.80
C PRO A 156 22.63 1.57 7.25
N GLU A 157 23.03 2.53 8.07
CA GLU A 157 22.63 2.66 9.46
C GLU A 157 21.10 2.74 9.63
N MET A 158 20.36 3.22 8.62
CA MET A 158 18.90 3.24 8.62
C MET A 158 18.31 1.86 8.86
N LEU A 159 18.91 0.83 8.26
CA LEU A 159 18.43 -0.54 8.36
C LEU A 159 18.56 -1.08 9.78
N VAL A 160 19.55 -0.64 10.57
CA VAL A 160 19.86 -1.23 11.89
C VAL A 160 18.64 -1.29 12.82
N SER A 161 17.80 -0.25 12.83
CA SER A 161 16.70 -0.12 13.79
C SER A 161 15.32 -0.47 13.24
N LEU A 162 15.21 -0.87 11.97
CA LEU A 162 13.91 -1.18 11.37
C LEU A 162 13.29 -2.42 12.05
N PRO A 163 12.09 -2.32 12.63
CA PRO A 163 11.45 -3.42 13.35
C PRO A 163 10.79 -4.47 12.44
N VAL A 164 11.30 -4.66 11.23
CA VAL A 164 10.80 -5.60 10.21
C VAL A 164 11.88 -6.58 9.77
N ASP A 165 11.44 -7.77 9.35
CA ASP A 165 12.31 -8.87 8.89
C ASP A 165 12.46 -8.90 7.37
N ILE A 166 11.43 -8.43 6.66
CA ILE A 166 11.30 -8.53 5.22
C ILE A 166 11.04 -7.13 4.66
N LEU A 167 11.75 -6.79 3.60
CA LEU A 167 11.64 -5.50 2.93
C LEU A 167 11.25 -5.73 1.46
N GLN A 168 10.09 -5.22 1.08
CA GLN A 168 9.75 -5.03 -0.32
C GLN A 168 10.65 -3.94 -0.91
N LEU A 169 11.18 -4.21 -2.11
CA LEU A 169 12.02 -3.27 -2.82
C LEU A 169 11.36 -2.72 -4.10
N ASN A 170 10.13 -3.13 -4.42
CA ASN A 170 9.38 -2.70 -5.60
C ASN A 170 8.61 -1.42 -5.31
N ASN A 171 9.20 -0.31 -5.66
CA ASN A 171 8.58 1.00 -5.60
C ASN A 171 9.17 1.88 -6.71
N ASN A 172 8.66 3.09 -6.87
CA ASN A 172 9.16 4.03 -7.86
C ASN A 172 10.61 4.50 -7.62
N HIS A 173 11.13 4.37 -6.39
CA HIS A 173 12.46 4.82 -5.97
C HIS A 173 13.56 3.74 -6.08
N SER A 174 13.23 2.50 -6.46
CA SER A 174 14.19 1.38 -6.53
C SER A 174 15.43 1.65 -7.39
N LEU A 175 15.34 2.55 -8.37
CA LEU A 175 16.42 2.89 -9.32
C LEU A 175 16.91 4.34 -9.23
N ASP A 176 16.62 5.07 -8.16
CA ASP A 176 17.07 6.46 -7.99
C ASP A 176 18.59 6.62 -8.17
N VAL A 177 19.37 5.64 -7.72
CA VAL A 177 20.84 5.58 -7.91
C VAL A 177 21.29 4.50 -8.91
N GLY A 178 20.35 3.98 -9.70
CA GLY A 178 20.58 2.99 -10.78
C GLY A 178 20.89 1.58 -10.30
N ASP A 179 21.18 0.68 -11.26
CA ASP A 179 21.33 -0.76 -11.02
C ASP A 179 22.42 -1.10 -9.98
N GLN A 180 23.53 -0.37 -9.98
CA GLN A 180 24.59 -0.56 -8.99
C GLN A 180 24.09 -0.22 -7.57
N GLY A 181 23.25 0.81 -7.43
CA GLY A 181 22.65 1.15 -6.15
C GLY A 181 21.57 0.15 -5.71
N LEU A 182 20.81 -0.42 -6.65
CA LEU A 182 19.87 -1.51 -6.36
C LEU A 182 20.62 -2.76 -5.87
N LEU A 183 21.69 -3.17 -6.54
CA LEU A 183 22.56 -4.27 -6.09
C LEU A 183 23.10 -4.04 -4.67
N GLU A 184 23.65 -2.85 -4.41
CA GLU A 184 24.14 -2.51 -3.08
C GLU A 184 23.03 -2.47 -2.02
N THR A 185 21.81 -2.04 -2.40
CA THR A 185 20.65 -2.03 -1.50
C THR A 185 20.29 -3.44 -1.08
N VAL A 186 20.26 -4.40 -2.02
CA VAL A 186 20.03 -5.82 -1.73
C VAL A 186 21.11 -6.36 -0.77
N ASP A 187 22.38 -6.10 -1.08
CA ASP A 187 23.50 -6.51 -0.23
C ASP A 187 23.35 -5.92 1.20
N GLN A 188 22.98 -4.64 1.34
CA GLN A 188 22.80 -4.01 2.64
C GLN A 188 21.60 -4.57 3.42
N VAL A 189 20.48 -4.85 2.75
CA VAL A 189 19.31 -5.50 3.35
C VAL A 189 19.70 -6.85 3.94
N GLU A 190 20.40 -7.68 3.18
CA GLU A 190 20.87 -9.00 3.64
C GLU A 190 21.90 -8.90 4.79
N LEU A 191 22.85 -7.96 4.68
CA LEU A 191 23.88 -7.74 5.73
C LEU A 191 23.26 -7.34 7.07
N HIS A 192 22.11 -6.67 7.07
CA HIS A 192 21.37 -6.32 8.27
C HIS A 192 20.32 -7.37 8.67
N ALA A 193 20.51 -8.62 8.22
CA ALA A 193 19.68 -9.79 8.54
C ALA A 193 18.20 -9.63 8.14
N ARG A 194 17.95 -8.94 7.02
CA ARG A 194 16.62 -8.82 6.41
C ARG A 194 16.58 -9.50 5.06
N VAL A 195 15.37 -9.77 4.58
CA VAL A 195 15.15 -10.38 3.25
C VAL A 195 14.51 -9.35 2.33
N GLY A 196 15.13 -9.09 1.18
CA GLY A 196 14.53 -8.28 0.12
C GLY A 196 13.53 -9.10 -0.70
N ILE A 197 12.36 -8.55 -1.03
CA ILE A 197 11.35 -9.20 -1.89
C ILE A 197 10.97 -8.38 -3.12
N GLY A 198 10.43 -9.13 -4.09
CA GLY A 198 9.92 -8.68 -5.38
C GLY A 198 10.99 -8.36 -6.43
N LEU A 199 12.19 -8.88 -6.24
CA LEU A 199 13.20 -9.03 -7.27
C LEU A 199 13.07 -10.40 -7.91
N ASP A 200 12.87 -10.43 -9.23
CA ASP A 200 12.74 -11.64 -10.07
C ASP A 200 11.54 -12.54 -9.69
N ASP A 201 11.64 -13.24 -8.56
CA ASP A 201 10.71 -14.26 -8.11
C ASP A 201 10.02 -13.89 -6.78
N PRO A 202 8.80 -14.38 -6.53
CA PRO A 202 8.16 -14.29 -5.22
C PRO A 202 8.94 -15.02 -4.13
N LEU A 203 8.82 -14.56 -2.88
CA LEU A 203 9.42 -15.23 -1.73
C LEU A 203 8.39 -16.15 -1.07
N VAL A 204 8.73 -17.41 -0.82
CA VAL A 204 7.92 -18.31 0.03
C VAL A 204 8.66 -18.55 1.34
N VAL A 205 7.99 -18.26 2.47
CA VAL A 205 8.52 -18.48 3.82
C VAL A 205 7.67 -19.48 4.58
N ASP A 206 8.30 -20.51 5.14
CA ASP A 206 7.66 -21.41 6.10
C ASP A 206 7.59 -20.73 7.47
N ARG A 207 6.38 -20.70 8.04
CA ARG A 207 6.15 -20.26 9.43
C ARG A 207 5.27 -21.28 10.13
N ASP A 208 5.91 -22.03 11.02
CA ASP A 208 5.28 -23.09 11.82
C ASP A 208 4.53 -24.14 10.97
N GLY A 209 5.08 -24.49 9.80
CA GLY A 209 4.50 -25.47 8.88
C GLY A 209 3.44 -24.90 7.94
N VAL A 210 3.36 -23.58 7.81
CA VAL A 210 2.49 -22.86 6.86
C VAL A 210 3.37 -22.08 5.89
N ASP A 211 3.26 -22.38 4.60
CA ASP A 211 3.99 -21.69 3.54
C ASP A 211 3.26 -20.39 3.17
N VAL A 212 3.92 -19.25 3.37
CA VAL A 212 3.41 -17.91 3.01
C VAL A 212 4.18 -17.38 1.81
N GLY A 213 3.50 -17.21 0.68
CA GLY A 213 4.01 -16.57 -0.52
C GLY A 213 3.84 -15.06 -0.47
N LEU A 214 4.93 -14.33 -0.63
CA LEU A 214 5.02 -12.87 -0.64
C LEU A 214 5.38 -12.40 -2.05
N PHE A 215 4.52 -11.57 -2.63
CA PHE A 215 4.65 -11.04 -3.98
C PHE A 215 4.71 -9.52 -3.87
N ALA A 216 5.52 -8.86 -4.71
CA ALA A 216 5.61 -7.41 -4.69
C ALA A 216 5.70 -6.84 -6.10
N TYR A 217 4.96 -5.75 -6.35
CA TYR A 217 4.85 -5.09 -7.65
C TYR A 217 4.87 -3.58 -7.48
N THR A 218 5.34 -2.86 -8.49
CA THR A 218 5.29 -1.39 -8.53
C THR A 218 4.62 -0.90 -9.81
N TRP A 219 3.93 0.24 -9.73
CA TRP A 219 3.31 0.89 -10.88
C TRP A 219 4.33 1.33 -11.95
N GLY A 220 5.53 1.68 -11.51
CA GLY A 220 6.59 2.23 -12.36
C GLY A 220 7.83 2.60 -11.57
N LEU A 221 8.80 3.20 -12.26
CA LEU A 221 10.02 3.80 -11.71
C LEU A 221 10.04 5.28 -12.09
N ASN A 222 10.55 6.15 -11.22
CA ASN A 222 10.47 7.61 -11.38
C ASN A 222 11.07 8.15 -12.69
N ASP A 223 12.05 7.47 -13.26
CA ASP A 223 12.71 7.84 -14.51
C ASP A 223 12.26 7.01 -15.72
N GLY A 224 11.25 6.15 -15.53
CA GLY A 224 10.70 5.27 -16.55
C GLY A 224 11.66 4.17 -17.06
N ARG A 225 12.82 3.99 -16.40
CA ARG A 225 13.77 2.93 -16.77
C ARG A 225 13.27 1.56 -16.33
N THR A 226 14.00 0.54 -16.77
CA THR A 226 13.91 -0.83 -16.27
C THR A 226 15.28 -1.22 -15.75
N SER A 227 15.33 -2.05 -14.72
CA SER A 227 16.58 -2.58 -14.19
C SER A 227 17.17 -3.63 -15.15
N GLU A 228 18.50 -3.64 -15.31
CA GLU A 228 19.22 -4.68 -16.07
C GLU A 228 19.67 -5.86 -15.19
N VAL A 229 19.53 -5.73 -13.86
CA VAL A 229 20.10 -6.68 -12.87
C VAL A 229 19.04 -7.56 -12.20
N PHE A 230 17.84 -7.04 -12.01
CA PHE A 230 16.67 -7.71 -11.45
C PHE A 230 15.38 -7.30 -12.20
N ASP A 231 14.40 -8.19 -12.33
CA ASP A 231 13.04 -7.82 -12.70
C ASP A 231 12.32 -7.21 -11.48
N LEU A 232 12.02 -5.91 -11.55
CA LEU A 232 11.30 -5.15 -10.53
C LEU A 232 9.78 -5.32 -10.62
N ASN A 233 9.28 -6.36 -11.29
CA ASN A 233 7.87 -6.73 -11.31
C ASN A 233 6.94 -5.54 -11.63
N VAL A 234 7.34 -4.71 -12.59
CA VAL A 234 6.60 -3.50 -12.95
C VAL A 234 5.27 -3.87 -13.62
N VAL A 235 4.17 -3.38 -13.07
CA VAL A 235 2.81 -3.52 -13.61
C VAL A 235 2.21 -2.13 -13.63
N ARG A 236 1.82 -1.60 -14.80
CA ARG A 236 1.37 -0.20 -14.94
C ARG A 236 -0.05 0.00 -14.38
N PHE A 237 -0.16 0.00 -13.06
CA PHE A 237 -1.40 0.31 -12.36
C PHE A 237 -1.86 1.74 -12.70
N GLY A 238 -3.17 1.94 -12.83
CA GLY A 238 -3.76 3.27 -13.05
C GLY A 238 -3.90 3.70 -14.52
N GLN A 239 -3.56 2.84 -15.49
CA GLN A 239 -3.90 3.05 -16.91
C GLN A 239 -5.24 2.38 -17.26
N ASP A 240 -5.94 2.88 -18.30
CA ASP A 240 -7.26 2.42 -18.77
C ASP A 240 -7.37 0.89 -18.94
N GLU A 241 -6.27 0.21 -19.26
CA GLU A 241 -6.17 -1.24 -19.37
C GLU A 241 -4.98 -1.74 -18.54
N THR A 242 -5.14 -1.80 -17.21
CA THR A 242 -4.13 -2.42 -16.33
C THR A 242 -4.08 -3.94 -16.55
N ASP A 243 -2.96 -4.45 -17.08
CA ASP A 243 -2.75 -5.89 -17.26
C ASP A 243 -2.19 -6.55 -16.01
N ILE A 244 -3.04 -7.25 -15.26
CA ILE A 244 -2.64 -8.04 -14.09
C ILE A 244 -2.15 -9.45 -14.44
N GLY A 245 -1.96 -9.79 -15.72
CA GLY A 245 -1.60 -11.13 -16.19
C GLY A 245 -0.33 -11.66 -15.52
N ARG A 246 0.71 -10.82 -15.37
CA ARG A 246 1.93 -11.16 -14.63
C ARG A 246 1.64 -11.57 -13.18
N ILE A 247 0.79 -10.83 -12.49
CA ILE A 247 0.41 -11.11 -11.10
C ILE A 247 -0.32 -12.45 -11.03
N ARG A 248 -1.29 -12.65 -11.93
CA ARG A 248 -2.06 -13.89 -12.01
C ARG A 248 -1.16 -15.11 -12.26
N ASP A 249 -0.24 -15.02 -13.21
CA ASP A 249 0.66 -16.11 -13.56
C ASP A 249 1.59 -16.47 -12.39
N GLN A 250 2.15 -15.47 -11.69
CA GLN A 250 3.00 -15.71 -10.52
C GLN A 250 2.20 -16.29 -9.34
N LEU A 251 0.98 -15.78 -9.10
CA LEU A 251 0.09 -16.33 -8.08
C LEU A 251 -0.25 -17.78 -8.40
N GLU A 252 -0.59 -18.13 -9.65
CA GLU A 252 -0.92 -19.50 -10.05
C GLU A 252 0.28 -20.45 -9.93
N ALA A 253 1.46 -20.02 -10.41
CA ALA A 253 2.66 -20.83 -10.41
C ALA A 253 3.23 -21.10 -9.00
N THR A 254 3.00 -20.19 -8.05
CA THR A 254 3.58 -20.28 -6.71
C THR A 254 2.74 -21.17 -5.78
N GLN A 255 3.37 -22.23 -5.27
CA GLN A 255 2.77 -23.11 -4.26
C GLN A 255 2.99 -22.51 -2.86
N ALA A 256 1.92 -22.02 -2.26
CA ALA A 256 1.91 -21.50 -0.90
C ALA A 256 0.51 -21.68 -0.30
N ASP A 257 0.43 -21.91 1.00
CA ASP A 257 -0.83 -22.01 1.75
C ASP A 257 -1.56 -20.67 1.83
N ARG A 258 -0.78 -19.57 1.84
CA ARG A 258 -1.26 -18.19 1.91
C ARG A 258 -0.52 -17.32 0.90
N LYS A 259 -1.21 -16.40 0.24
CA LYS A 259 -0.62 -15.49 -0.77
C LYS A 259 -0.89 -14.04 -0.41
N VAL A 260 0.18 -13.30 -0.11
CA VAL A 260 0.15 -11.88 0.26
C VAL A 260 0.83 -11.07 -0.83
N VAL A 261 0.08 -10.15 -1.41
CA VAL A 261 0.53 -9.31 -2.52
C VAL A 261 0.73 -7.89 -2.03
N PHE A 262 1.95 -7.39 -2.15
CA PHE A 262 2.29 -6.00 -1.92
C PHE A 262 2.30 -5.23 -3.25
N VAL A 263 1.74 -4.03 -3.24
CA VAL A 263 1.57 -3.21 -4.45
C VAL A 263 1.89 -1.76 -4.15
N HIS A 264 2.93 -1.26 -4.79
CA HIS A 264 3.27 0.15 -4.76
C HIS A 264 2.56 0.86 -5.92
N TRP A 265 1.47 1.57 -5.62
CA TRP A 265 0.49 2.08 -6.56
C TRP A 265 -0.18 3.37 -6.06
N GLY A 266 -1.31 3.75 -6.66
CA GLY A 266 -2.09 4.86 -6.17
C GLY A 266 -1.57 6.21 -6.63
N PHE A 267 -2.37 7.23 -6.41
CA PHE A 267 -1.95 8.61 -6.63
C PHE A 267 -1.47 9.18 -5.32
N GLU A 268 -0.26 9.74 -5.34
CA GLU A 268 0.30 10.40 -4.18
C GLU A 268 -0.68 11.44 -3.63
N TYR A 269 -0.83 11.43 -2.31
CA TYR A 269 -1.61 12.38 -1.52
C TYR A 269 -3.13 12.26 -1.66
N GLU A 270 -3.64 11.24 -2.35
CA GLU A 270 -5.08 10.95 -2.41
C GLU A 270 -5.51 10.09 -1.22
N TYR A 271 -6.46 10.58 -0.41
CA TYR A 271 -6.92 9.90 0.81
C TYR A 271 -7.86 8.72 0.57
N TYR A 272 -8.38 8.60 -0.65
CA TYR A 272 -9.25 7.50 -1.05
C TYR A 272 -8.63 6.78 -2.25
N PRO A 273 -8.70 5.45 -2.27
CA PRO A 273 -8.23 4.71 -3.43
C PRO A 273 -9.06 5.09 -4.64
N ASP A 274 -8.40 5.26 -5.78
CA ASP A 274 -9.10 5.39 -7.04
C ASP A 274 -9.96 4.15 -7.31
N PRO A 275 -11.20 4.29 -7.82
CA PRO A 275 -12.01 3.15 -8.21
C PRO A 275 -11.29 2.15 -9.13
N HIS A 276 -10.36 2.58 -9.98
CA HIS A 276 -9.55 1.69 -10.81
C HIS A 276 -8.61 0.82 -9.97
N PHE A 277 -7.92 1.38 -8.97
CA PHE A 277 -7.11 0.58 -8.04
C PHE A 277 -7.98 -0.38 -7.22
N MET A 278 -9.22 0.01 -6.90
CA MET A 278 -10.17 -0.89 -6.22
C MET A 278 -10.57 -2.08 -7.09
N ILE A 279 -10.85 -1.83 -8.38
CA ILE A 279 -11.14 -2.90 -9.34
C ILE A 279 -9.93 -3.84 -9.46
N VAL A 280 -8.74 -3.28 -9.70
CA VAL A 280 -7.50 -4.04 -9.84
C VAL A 280 -7.19 -4.85 -8.57
N ALA A 281 -7.36 -4.28 -7.38
CA ALA A 281 -7.17 -4.99 -6.11
C ALA A 281 -8.08 -6.23 -6.04
N ARG A 282 -9.35 -6.09 -6.43
CA ARG A 282 -10.33 -7.18 -6.43
C ARG A 282 -10.03 -8.22 -7.51
N GLU A 283 -9.48 -7.82 -8.64
CA GLU A 283 -8.98 -8.75 -9.66
C GLU A 283 -7.75 -9.53 -9.18
N ILE A 284 -6.86 -8.91 -8.41
CA ILE A 284 -5.72 -9.60 -7.76
C ILE A 284 -6.24 -10.60 -6.72
N ILE A 285 -7.25 -10.23 -5.93
CA ILE A 285 -7.94 -11.16 -5.01
C ILE A 285 -8.57 -12.30 -5.80
N ALA A 286 -9.26 -12.02 -6.91
CA ALA A 286 -9.87 -13.03 -7.77
C ALA A 286 -8.82 -13.97 -8.40
N ALA A 287 -7.63 -13.46 -8.71
CA ALA A 287 -6.50 -14.24 -9.21
C ALA A 287 -5.85 -15.15 -8.14
N GLY A 288 -6.28 -15.04 -6.88
CA GLY A 288 -5.89 -15.96 -5.82
C GLY A 288 -5.08 -15.35 -4.68
N ALA A 289 -4.93 -14.02 -4.61
CA ALA A 289 -4.37 -13.38 -3.42
C ALA A 289 -5.35 -13.47 -2.24
N ASP A 290 -4.81 -13.67 -1.03
CA ASP A 290 -5.57 -13.69 0.22
C ASP A 290 -5.52 -12.33 0.94
N LEU A 291 -4.41 -11.62 0.82
CA LEU A 291 -4.24 -10.25 1.31
C LEU A 291 -3.52 -9.41 0.26
N VAL A 292 -4.04 -8.22 -0.01
CA VAL A 292 -3.36 -7.18 -0.79
C VAL A 292 -3.01 -6.02 0.14
N VAL A 293 -1.74 -5.59 0.14
CA VAL A 293 -1.25 -4.47 0.94
C VAL A 293 -0.65 -3.42 0.02
N GLY A 294 -1.22 -2.22 0.05
CA GLY A 294 -0.83 -1.11 -0.80
C GLY A 294 0.07 -0.10 -0.12
N HIS A 295 0.84 0.57 -0.97
CA HIS A 295 1.90 1.54 -0.70
C HIS A 295 1.91 2.60 -1.80
N GLY A 296 2.55 3.75 -1.58
CA GLY A 296 2.77 4.77 -2.61
C GLY A 296 1.92 6.05 -2.53
N PRO A 297 0.66 6.05 -2.04
CA PRO A 297 -0.05 7.32 -1.86
C PRO A 297 0.57 8.24 -0.79
N HIS A 298 1.50 7.75 0.03
CA HIS A 298 2.07 8.44 1.21
C HIS A 298 1.05 8.91 2.25
N VAL A 299 -0.21 8.52 2.10
CA VAL A 299 -1.29 8.80 3.05
C VAL A 299 -2.04 7.51 3.33
N VAL A 300 -2.56 7.40 4.55
CA VAL A 300 -3.38 6.25 4.96
C VAL A 300 -4.68 6.23 4.13
N GLN A 301 -4.98 5.09 3.53
CA GLN A 301 -6.23 4.85 2.83
C GLN A 301 -7.04 3.74 3.52
N PRO A 302 -8.37 3.72 3.29
CA PRO A 302 -9.27 2.65 3.74
C PRO A 302 -8.81 1.21 3.47
N ALA A 303 -9.50 0.27 4.11
CA ALA A 303 -9.38 -1.17 3.85
C ALA A 303 -10.67 -1.74 3.26
N GLU A 304 -10.60 -2.94 2.69
CA GLU A 304 -11.75 -3.75 2.29
C GLU A 304 -11.62 -5.18 2.77
N LEU A 305 -12.70 -5.72 3.36
CA LEU A 305 -12.88 -7.15 3.56
C LEU A 305 -13.62 -7.73 2.35
N CYS A 306 -12.99 -8.69 1.67
CA CYS A 306 -13.49 -9.24 0.43
C CYS A 306 -14.03 -10.65 0.62
N TYR A 307 -15.30 -10.84 0.30
CA TYR A 307 -15.96 -12.14 0.36
C TYR A 307 -15.97 -12.78 -1.02
N VAL A 308 -15.10 -13.77 -1.22
CA VAL A 308 -14.96 -14.53 -2.46
C VAL A 308 -15.99 -15.67 -2.47
N ASN A 309 -16.82 -15.75 -3.51
CA ASN A 309 -17.87 -16.76 -3.69
C ASN A 309 -18.87 -16.88 -2.51
N HIS A 310 -19.17 -15.77 -1.84
CA HIS A 310 -20.26 -15.70 -0.87
C HIS A 310 -21.50 -15.03 -1.51
N PRO A 311 -22.46 -15.79 -2.05
CA PRO A 311 -23.60 -15.23 -2.79
C PRO A 311 -24.56 -14.42 -1.93
N ASP A 312 -24.54 -14.61 -0.61
CA ASP A 312 -25.43 -13.94 0.35
C ASP A 312 -24.86 -12.60 0.86
N VAL A 313 -23.60 -12.27 0.52
CA VAL A 313 -22.97 -11.01 0.93
C VAL A 313 -23.31 -9.92 -0.07
N VAL A 314 -23.84 -8.81 0.44
CA VAL A 314 -24.05 -7.58 -0.32
C VAL A 314 -22.85 -6.66 -0.09
N PRO A 315 -22.12 -6.23 -1.14
CA PRO A 315 -21.05 -5.25 -1.00
C PRO A 315 -21.52 -3.96 -0.30
N GLY A 316 -20.60 -3.30 0.40
CA GLY A 316 -20.90 -2.10 1.17
C GLY A 316 -19.64 -1.40 1.63
N ILE A 317 -19.77 -0.46 2.57
CA ILE A 317 -18.63 0.31 3.08
C ILE A 317 -17.58 -0.64 3.66
N GLY A 318 -16.41 -0.69 3.03
CA GLY A 318 -15.30 -1.54 3.46
C GLY A 318 -15.54 -3.03 3.24
N THR A 319 -16.55 -3.40 2.45
CA THR A 319 -16.88 -4.79 2.12
C THR A 319 -17.02 -4.98 0.62
N CYS A 320 -16.26 -5.92 0.08
CA CYS A 320 -16.25 -6.26 -1.33
C CYS A 320 -16.78 -7.69 -1.54
N SER A 321 -17.39 -7.96 -2.71
CA SER A 321 -17.76 -9.32 -3.13
C SER A 321 -17.02 -9.64 -4.42
N VAL A 322 -16.39 -10.81 -4.44
CA VAL A 322 -15.61 -11.30 -5.57
C VAL A 322 -16.17 -12.65 -6.00
N ARG A 323 -16.20 -12.91 -7.31
CA ARG A 323 -16.57 -14.22 -7.87
C ARG A 323 -15.40 -14.79 -8.65
N THR A 324 -15.11 -16.06 -8.43
CA THR A 324 -14.05 -16.81 -9.12
C THR A 324 -14.63 -18.09 -9.71
N GLU A 325 -13.90 -18.72 -10.64
CA GLU A 325 -14.40 -19.89 -11.37
C GLU A 325 -14.42 -21.18 -10.54
N ASP A 326 -13.61 -21.24 -9.48
CA ASP A 326 -13.52 -22.39 -8.58
C ASP A 326 -14.74 -22.52 -7.65
N ASP A 327 -15.53 -21.46 -7.48
CA ASP A 327 -16.70 -21.37 -6.59
C ASP A 327 -16.40 -21.71 -5.12
N GLU A 328 -15.11 -21.71 -4.73
CA GLU A 328 -14.68 -22.00 -3.37
C GLU A 328 -14.80 -20.74 -2.49
N PRO A 329 -15.60 -20.76 -1.41
CA PRO A 329 -15.82 -19.59 -0.57
C PRO A 329 -14.60 -19.31 0.31
N ARG A 330 -14.21 -18.04 0.39
CA ARG A 330 -13.19 -17.57 1.34
C ARG A 330 -13.29 -16.07 1.61
N THR A 331 -12.71 -15.65 2.71
CA THR A 331 -12.51 -14.24 3.06
C THR A 331 -11.09 -13.80 2.73
N ALA A 332 -10.97 -12.65 2.09
CA ALA A 332 -9.71 -12.02 1.72
C ALA A 332 -9.74 -10.54 2.12
N ALA A 333 -8.64 -9.81 1.96
CA ALA A 333 -8.61 -8.40 2.33
C ALA A 333 -7.72 -7.53 1.45
N VAL A 334 -8.02 -6.23 1.43
CA VAL A 334 -7.20 -5.19 0.80
C VAL A 334 -6.95 -4.09 1.82
N LEU A 335 -5.69 -3.72 2.02
CA LEU A 335 -5.28 -2.51 2.73
C LEU A 335 -4.76 -1.56 1.65
N TYR A 336 -5.50 -0.52 1.24
CA TYR A 336 -5.17 0.21 0.01
C TYR A 336 -3.90 1.08 0.10
N SER A 337 -3.63 1.62 1.28
CA SER A 337 -2.39 2.32 1.59
C SER A 337 -2.19 2.36 3.10
N LEU A 338 -1.01 1.96 3.54
CA LEU A 338 -0.60 2.09 4.94
C LEU A 338 -0.04 3.48 5.29
N GLY A 339 0.11 4.39 4.31
CA GLY A 339 0.80 5.67 4.51
C GLY A 339 2.29 5.48 4.76
N ASP A 340 2.93 6.44 5.43
CA ASP A 340 4.39 6.38 5.65
C ASP A 340 4.74 5.76 7.01
N PHE A 341 5.65 4.78 7.02
CA PHE A 341 6.36 4.34 8.22
C PHE A 341 7.72 5.05 8.31
N GLY A 342 7.67 6.37 8.12
CA GLY A 342 8.87 7.16 8.05
C GLY A 342 9.02 8.00 6.80
N THR A 343 9.00 9.33 6.96
CA THR A 343 9.13 10.23 5.81
C THR A 343 9.82 11.54 6.14
N ASP A 344 10.41 12.18 5.12
CA ASP A 344 10.81 13.60 5.12
C ASP A 344 9.96 14.41 4.12
N ILE A 345 8.89 13.81 3.58
CA ILE A 345 7.94 14.52 2.73
C ILE A 345 7.27 15.63 3.55
N PRO A 346 7.32 16.90 3.11
CA PRO A 346 6.69 18.00 3.82
C PRO A 346 5.15 17.89 3.78
N GLY A 347 4.53 17.52 4.89
CA GLY A 347 3.06 17.53 5.02
C GLY A 347 2.57 16.89 6.32
N ASP A 348 1.60 17.53 7.00
CA ASP A 348 0.94 16.94 8.17
C ASP A 348 0.36 15.52 7.91
N PRO A 349 -0.22 15.22 6.73
CA PRO A 349 -0.85 13.92 6.48
C PRO A 349 0.14 12.77 6.22
N THR A 350 1.28 13.07 5.58
CA THR A 350 2.33 12.09 5.30
C THR A 350 3.13 11.73 6.54
N ALA A 351 3.11 12.59 7.56
CA ALA A 351 3.70 12.28 8.85
C ALA A 351 2.99 11.12 9.58
N VAL A 352 1.85 10.61 9.09
CA VAL A 352 1.09 9.52 9.73
C VAL A 352 1.03 8.29 8.82
N GLY A 353 1.24 7.13 9.42
CA GLY A 353 1.07 5.83 8.78
C GLY A 353 0.41 4.81 9.70
N LEU A 354 0.27 3.59 9.20
CA LEU A 354 -0.28 2.45 9.92
C LEU A 354 0.71 1.29 9.95
N VAL A 355 0.76 0.62 11.10
CA VAL A 355 1.15 -0.79 11.17
C VAL A 355 -0.12 -1.61 10.94
N GLY A 356 -0.28 -2.17 9.75
CA GLY A 356 -1.38 -3.06 9.40
C GLY A 356 -1.09 -4.49 9.84
N THR A 357 -2.09 -5.20 10.36
CA THR A 357 -1.94 -6.56 10.90
C THR A 357 -3.05 -7.47 10.39
N ALA A 358 -2.74 -8.75 10.19
CA ALA A 358 -3.71 -9.75 9.76
C ALA A 358 -3.52 -11.09 10.49
N THR A 359 -4.63 -11.80 10.71
CA THR A 359 -4.65 -13.22 11.10
C THR A 359 -5.33 -14.05 10.03
N PHE A 360 -4.90 -15.30 9.86
CA PHE A 360 -5.39 -16.21 8.84
C PHE A 360 -5.79 -17.57 9.44
N ALA A 361 -6.80 -18.21 8.86
CA ALA A 361 -7.11 -19.62 9.08
C ALA A 361 -7.24 -20.34 7.73
N GLY A 362 -6.25 -21.18 7.40
CA GLY A 362 -6.08 -21.62 6.01
C GLY A 362 -5.89 -20.40 5.10
N ARG A 363 -6.76 -20.27 4.09
CA ARG A 363 -6.81 -19.15 3.15
C ARG A 363 -7.69 -17.97 3.59
N ASP A 364 -8.48 -18.14 4.65
CA ASP A 364 -9.36 -17.09 5.12
C ASP A 364 -8.57 -16.04 5.91
N VAL A 365 -8.72 -14.77 5.55
CA VAL A 365 -8.41 -13.65 6.43
C VAL A 365 -9.46 -13.62 7.55
N THR A 366 -9.05 -13.97 8.76
CA THR A 366 -9.93 -14.10 9.93
C THR A 366 -9.89 -12.90 10.86
N GLY A 367 -9.00 -11.94 10.63
CA GLY A 367 -8.97 -10.68 11.34
C GLY A 367 -8.03 -9.68 10.69
N LEU A 368 -8.38 -8.40 10.79
CA LEU A 368 -7.51 -7.28 10.43
C LEU A 368 -7.42 -6.31 11.61
N GLY A 369 -6.25 -5.72 11.78
CA GLY A 369 -6.01 -4.67 12.77
C GLY A 369 -5.06 -3.61 12.21
N TRP A 370 -5.05 -2.45 12.83
CA TRP A 370 -4.12 -1.38 12.49
C TRP A 370 -3.77 -0.56 13.73
N ALA A 371 -2.50 -0.19 13.84
CA ALA A 371 -2.00 0.72 14.86
C ALA A 371 -1.38 1.95 14.19
N PRO A 372 -1.85 3.17 14.49
CA PRO A 372 -1.30 4.37 13.88
C PRO A 372 0.09 4.68 14.44
N VAL A 373 0.97 5.11 13.54
CA VAL A 373 2.30 5.64 13.85
C VAL A 373 2.44 7.05 13.29
N ALA A 374 3.38 7.80 13.83
CA ALA A 374 3.75 9.09 13.29
C ALA A 374 5.27 9.25 13.21
N SER A 375 5.69 9.87 12.11
CA SER A 375 7.02 10.39 11.86
C SER A 375 7.15 11.76 12.51
N VAL A 376 8.04 11.88 13.50
CA VAL A 376 8.24 13.12 14.25
C VAL A 376 9.67 13.57 14.11
N THR A 377 9.87 14.80 13.65
CA THR A 377 11.19 15.41 13.52
C THR A 377 11.34 16.56 14.51
N GLU A 378 12.20 16.39 15.52
CA GLU A 378 12.56 17.43 16.49
C GLU A 378 14.07 17.60 16.57
N GLN A 379 14.55 18.85 16.52
CA GLN A 379 15.97 19.18 16.74
C GLN A 379 16.97 18.37 15.87
N ARG A 380 16.59 18.03 14.63
CA ARG A 380 17.34 17.17 13.67
C ARG A 380 17.42 15.68 14.04
N GLN A 381 16.57 15.23 14.95
CA GLN A 381 16.31 13.82 15.19
C GLN A 381 14.92 13.52 14.68
N ALA A 382 14.77 12.40 13.99
CA ALA A 382 13.45 11.91 13.62
C ALA A 382 13.21 10.53 14.22
N TRP A 383 11.94 10.24 14.51
CA TRP A 383 11.50 8.97 15.06
C TRP A 383 10.18 8.56 14.45
N VAL A 384 9.98 7.24 14.35
CA VAL A 384 8.66 6.64 14.16
C VAL A 384 8.16 6.17 15.52
N ARG A 385 6.99 6.65 15.94
CA ARG A 385 6.39 6.33 17.25
C ARG A 385 4.93 5.93 17.09
N PRO A 386 4.39 5.09 18.00
CA PRO A 386 2.95 4.93 18.12
C PRO A 386 2.29 6.31 18.32
N LEU A 387 1.25 6.61 17.54
CA LEU A 387 0.61 7.93 17.55
C LEU A 387 0.05 8.28 18.94
N GLU A 388 -0.45 7.28 19.66
CA GLU A 388 -0.95 7.44 21.04
C GLU A 388 0.11 8.01 22.01
N VAL A 389 1.38 7.62 21.86
CA VAL A 389 2.48 8.11 22.70
C VAL A 389 2.76 9.59 22.49
N LEU A 390 2.43 10.14 21.31
CA LEU A 390 2.55 11.57 21.03
C LEU A 390 1.39 12.34 21.61
N LEU A 391 0.16 11.82 21.47
CA LEU A 391 -1.05 12.46 21.97
C LEU A 391 -1.04 12.61 23.50
N ASP A 392 -0.33 11.74 24.22
CA ASP A 392 -0.20 11.81 25.68
C ASP A 392 0.83 12.84 26.19
N GLN A 393 1.60 13.51 25.31
CA GLN A 393 2.56 14.51 25.76
C GLN A 393 1.90 15.86 26.12
N PRO A 394 2.29 16.52 27.23
CA PRO A 394 1.63 17.74 27.71
C PRO A 394 1.51 18.85 26.67
N HIS A 395 2.50 19.02 25.80
CA HIS A 395 2.49 20.09 24.80
C HIS A 395 1.51 19.81 23.64
N TYR A 396 1.35 18.54 23.22
CA TYR A 396 0.34 18.15 22.24
C TYR A 396 -1.06 18.18 22.87
N LEU A 397 -1.21 17.80 24.14
CA LEU A 397 -2.46 17.95 24.89
C LEU A 397 -2.86 19.43 25.03
N GLU A 398 -1.92 20.32 25.35
CA GLU A 398 -2.17 21.77 25.40
C GLU A 398 -2.55 22.33 24.03
N GLU A 399 -1.92 21.87 22.95
CA GLU A 399 -2.25 22.28 21.59
C GLU A 399 -3.62 21.71 21.14
N LEU A 400 -3.94 20.47 21.48
CA LEU A 400 -5.27 19.87 21.30
C LEU A 400 -6.34 20.64 22.08
N GLU A 401 -6.06 21.02 23.33
CA GLU A 401 -6.94 21.86 24.13
C GLU A 401 -7.09 23.26 23.52
N ARG A 402 -6.01 23.84 22.98
CA ARG A 402 -6.04 25.12 22.26
C ARG A 402 -6.89 25.04 21.01
N ILE A 403 -6.74 23.98 20.22
CA ILE A 403 -7.52 23.69 19.01
C ILE A 403 -8.99 23.45 19.39
N ARG A 404 -9.28 22.62 20.40
CA ARG A 404 -10.63 22.40 20.94
C ARG A 404 -11.28 23.68 21.47
N ALA A 405 -10.51 24.55 22.11
CA ALA A 405 -10.99 25.85 22.59
C ALA A 405 -11.26 26.83 21.43
N HIS A 406 -10.51 26.72 20.33
CA HIS A 406 -10.65 27.56 19.16
C HIS A 406 -11.77 27.09 18.21
N LEU A 407 -11.92 25.77 18.03
CA LEU A 407 -12.82 25.14 17.06
C LEU A 407 -14.06 24.48 17.68
N GLY A 408 -14.12 24.36 19.02
CA GLY A 408 -15.20 23.69 19.75
C GLY A 408 -15.08 22.16 19.77
N THR A 409 -16.01 21.49 20.46
CA THR A 409 -16.06 20.01 20.59
C THR A 409 -16.52 19.30 19.31
N SER A 410 -16.88 20.04 18.27
CA SER A 410 -17.29 19.50 16.96
C SER A 410 -16.13 18.97 16.13
N TRP A 411 -14.89 19.15 16.59
CA TRP A 411 -13.66 18.78 15.90
C TRP A 411 -13.02 17.47 16.38
N GLU A 412 -13.70 16.70 17.24
CA GLU A 412 -13.30 15.32 17.53
C GLU A 412 -13.69 14.42 16.37
N ARG A 413 -12.75 14.26 15.44
CA ARG A 413 -12.59 13.06 14.65
C ARG A 413 -11.11 12.85 14.44
#